data_AF-A0A3D1SRA8-F1
#
_entry.id   AF-A0A3D1SRA8-F1
#
_cell.length_a   1.000
_cell.length_b   1.000
_cell.length_c   1.000
_cell.angle_alpha   90.00
_cell.angle_beta   90.00
_cell.angle_gamma   90.00
#
_symmetry.space_group_name_H-M   'P 1'
#
loop_
_entity.id
_entity.type
_entity.pdbx_description
1 polymer ?
#
loop_
_entity_poly.entity_id
_entity_poly.type
_entity_poly.pdbx_seq_one_letter_code
_entity_poly.pdbx_strand_id
1 'polypeptide(L)' 'AEDYALIEERNQLLFGTPGDLIQLIEQYQASVDSRHFVFWLDFGGMKHESVRRSMQLLAQEVIPHLPSLQTHLS' A
#
# COMPACT_ATOMS: atom_id res chain seq x y z
N ALA A 1 -0.93 21.52 1.99
CA ALA A 1 -1.11 21.30 0.55
C ALA A 1 0.24 21.07 -0.13
N GLU A 2 1.24 21.89 0.17
CA GLU A 2 2.61 21.73 -0.39
C GLU A 2 3.33 20.44 0.06
N ASP A 3 3.04 19.96 1.28
CA ASP A 3 3.67 18.75 1.84
C ASP A 3 3.25 17.44 1.12
N TYR A 4 2.00 17.38 0.61
CA TYR A 4 1.49 16.19 -0.07
C TYR A 4 2.19 15.96 -1.42
N ALA A 5 2.47 17.04 -2.16
CA ALA A 5 3.13 16.99 -3.45
C ALA A 5 4.57 16.46 -3.35
N LEU A 6 5.30 16.84 -2.29
CA LEU A 6 6.67 16.37 -2.03
C LEU A 6 6.73 14.88 -1.67
N ILE A 7 5.68 14.33 -1.06
CA ILE A 7 5.64 12.90 -0.70
C ILE A 7 5.16 12.05 -1.89
N GLU A 8 4.25 12.58 -2.72
CA GLU A 8 3.91 11.99 -4.02
C GLU A 8 5.15 11.87 -4.92
N GLU A 9 6.00 12.91 -4.94
CA GLU A 9 7.24 12.95 -5.74
C GLU A 9 8.29 11.90 -5.29
N ARG A 10 8.19 11.40 -4.05
CA ARG A 10 9.06 10.34 -3.50
C ARG A 10 8.44 8.95 -3.56
N ASN A 11 7.20 8.83 -4.03
CA ASN A 11 6.57 7.54 -4.34
C ASN A 11 6.41 6.64 -3.08
N GLN A 12 6.59 7.20 -1.86
CA GLN A 12 6.62 6.46 -0.58
C GLN A 12 5.23 6.25 0.04
N LEU A 13 4.19 6.80 -0.58
CA LEU A 13 2.81 6.73 -0.11
C LEU A 13 1.96 5.98 -1.14
N LEU A 14 1.47 4.80 -0.74
CA LEU A 14 0.56 3.99 -1.55
C LEU A 14 -0.88 4.34 -1.15
N PHE A 15 -1.59 5.15 -1.95
CA PHE A 15 -3.00 5.47 -1.74
C PHE A 15 -3.80 5.31 -3.02
N GLY A 16 -5.06 4.89 -2.88
CA GLY A 16 -5.99 4.76 -3.98
C GLY A 16 -6.98 3.62 -3.78
N THR A 17 -7.54 3.16 -4.89
CA THR A 17 -8.32 1.94 -4.97
C THR A 17 -7.42 0.70 -4.87
N PRO A 18 -7.98 -0.50 -4.62
CA PRO A 18 -7.19 -1.74 -4.68
C PRO A 18 -6.43 -1.92 -6.01
N GLY A 19 -7.04 -1.53 -7.14
CA GLY A 19 -6.41 -1.61 -8.45
C GLY A 19 -5.19 -0.69 -8.58
N ASP A 20 -5.28 0.52 -8.05
CA ASP A 20 -4.16 1.48 -8.06
C ASP A 20 -2.97 0.92 -7.26
N LEU A 21 -3.24 0.30 -6.09
CA LEU A 21 -2.22 -0.32 -5.26
C LEU A 21 -1.55 -1.51 -5.96
N ILE A 22 -2.31 -2.38 -6.64
CA ILE A 22 -1.77 -3.51 -7.40
C ILE A 22 -0.79 -3.00 -8.45
N GLN A 23 -1.23 -2.04 -9.28
CA GLN A 23 -0.41 -1.51 -10.36
C GLN A 23 0.88 -0.88 -9.83
N LEU A 24 0.81 -0.14 -8.72
CA LEU A 24 1.96 0.50 -8.12
C LEU A 24 2.94 -0.52 -7.51
N ILE A 25 2.42 -1.54 -6.82
CA ILE A 25 3.26 -2.62 -6.26
C ILE A 25 3.95 -3.40 -7.37
N GLU A 26 3.28 -3.73 -8.47
CA GLU A 26 3.89 -4.42 -9.62
C GLU A 26 5.03 -3.59 -10.24
N GLN A 27 4.85 -2.28 -10.38
CA GLN A 27 5.90 -1.36 -10.85
C GLN A 27 7.11 -1.36 -9.90
N TYR A 28 6.87 -1.42 -8.59
CA TYR A 28 7.93 -1.56 -7.59
C TYR A 28 8.66 -2.89 -7.66
N GLN A 29 7.95 -4.01 -7.82
CA GLN A 29 8.59 -5.32 -7.95
C GLN A 29 9.45 -5.39 -9.22
N ALA A 30 8.98 -4.82 -10.32
CA ALA A 30 9.71 -4.79 -11.58
C ALA A 30 10.99 -3.94 -11.53
N SER A 31 11.03 -2.91 -10.68
CA SER A 31 12.18 -2.00 -10.59
C SER A 31 13.23 -2.43 -9.57
N VAL A 32 12.87 -3.16 -8.51
CA VAL A 32 13.78 -3.42 -7.37
C VAL A 32 13.86 -4.90 -6.95
N ASP A 33 13.17 -5.83 -7.65
CA ASP A 33 13.02 -7.26 -7.28
C ASP A 33 12.56 -7.46 -5.82
N SER A 34 11.69 -6.56 -5.36
CA SER A 34 11.15 -6.58 -4.00
C SER A 34 10.12 -7.70 -3.85
N ARG A 35 10.37 -8.63 -2.92
CA ARG A 35 9.44 -9.72 -2.58
C ARG A 35 8.70 -9.53 -1.25
N HIS A 36 9.13 -8.57 -0.44
CA HIS A 36 8.58 -8.31 0.89
C HIS A 36 8.08 -6.88 0.97
N PHE A 37 6.83 -6.71 1.40
CA PHE A 37 6.22 -5.40 1.59
C PHE A 37 5.63 -5.30 2.99
N VAL A 38 5.90 -4.17 3.64
CA VAL A 38 5.34 -3.82 4.96
C VAL A 38 4.47 -2.59 4.76
N PHE A 39 3.20 -2.71 5.15
CA PHE A 39 2.23 -1.62 5.01
C PHE A 39 2.04 -0.95 6.36
N TRP A 40 2.29 0.35 6.41
CA TRP A 40 1.97 1.17 7.57
C TRP A 40 0.65 1.90 7.33
N LEU A 41 -0.42 1.41 7.96
CA LEU A 41 -1.81 1.80 7.63
C LEU A 41 -2.47 2.71 8.66
N ASP A 42 -1.87 2.92 9.83
CA ASP A 42 -2.46 3.61 10.98
C ASP A 42 -1.76 4.94 11.33
N PHE A 43 -1.10 5.56 10.35
CA PHE A 43 -0.41 6.82 10.54
C PHE A 43 -1.38 8.01 10.74
N GLY A 44 -0.94 9.07 11.43
CA GLY A 44 -1.68 10.34 11.51
C GLY A 44 -2.97 10.33 12.34
N GLY A 45 -3.15 9.37 13.25
CA GLY A 45 -4.33 9.31 14.12
C GLY A 45 -5.61 8.92 13.39
N MET A 46 -5.49 8.14 12.31
CA MET A 46 -6.63 7.62 11.56
C MET A 46 -7.63 6.88 12.46
N LYS A 47 -8.91 7.00 12.12
CA LYS A 47 -9.98 6.29 12.82
C LYS A 47 -9.75 4.78 12.69
N HIS A 48 -9.87 4.06 13.80
CA HIS A 48 -9.69 2.60 13.84
C HIS A 48 -10.49 1.86 12.75
N GLU A 49 -11.76 2.22 12.55
CA GLU A 49 -12.61 1.59 11.52
C GLU A 49 -12.10 1.81 10.09
N SER A 50 -11.51 2.98 9.82
CA SER A 50 -10.91 3.27 8.53
C SER A 50 -9.67 2.41 8.30
N VAL A 51 -8.80 2.30 9.31
CA VAL A 51 -7.62 1.42 9.26
C VAL A 51 -8.04 -0.03 9.05
N ARG A 52 -9.02 -0.52 9.82
CA ARG A 52 -9.55 -1.87 9.71
C ARG A 52 -10.13 -2.16 8.33
N ARG A 53 -10.87 -1.21 7.74
CA ARG A 53 -11.40 -1.33 6.38
C ARG A 53 -10.27 -1.43 5.35
N SER A 54 -9.23 -0.60 5.47
CA SER A 54 -8.07 -0.66 4.59
C SER A 54 -7.33 -1.99 4.70
N MET A 55 -7.15 -2.52 5.91
CA MET A 55 -6.57 -3.86 6.12
C MET A 55 -7.39 -4.95 5.44
N GLN A 56 -8.72 -4.89 5.53
CA GLN A 56 -9.62 -5.84 4.87
C GLN A 56 -9.52 -5.77 3.35
N LEU A 57 -9.55 -4.56 2.78
CA LEU A 57 -9.40 -4.35 1.33
C LEU A 57 -8.04 -4.85 0.85
N LEU A 58 -6.96 -4.55 1.58
CA LEU A 58 -5.63 -5.03 1.21
C LEU A 58 -5.57 -6.57 1.21
N ALA A 59 -6.11 -7.21 2.25
CA ALA A 59 -6.11 -8.66 2.37
C ALA A 59 -7.00 -9.38 1.35
N GLN A 60 -8.14 -8.80 0.99
CA GLN A 60 -9.15 -9.44 0.14
C GLN A 60 -9.02 -9.09 -1.34
N GLU A 61 -8.59 -7.87 -1.66
CA GLU A 61 -8.66 -7.31 -3.02
C GLU A 61 -7.27 -7.02 -3.60
N VAL A 62 -6.20 -6.96 -2.79
CA VAL A 62 -4.85 -6.61 -3.27
C VAL A 62 -3.91 -7.82 -3.21
N ILE A 63 -3.70 -8.39 -2.02
CA ILE A 63 -2.75 -9.50 -1.80
C ILE A 63 -3.01 -10.70 -2.73
N PRO A 64 -4.27 -11.16 -2.97
CA PRO A 64 -4.52 -12.31 -3.84
C PRO A 64 -4.07 -12.11 -5.30
N HIS A 65 -3.97 -10.86 -5.76
CA HIS A 65 -3.52 -10.54 -7.11
C HIS A 65 -1.99 -10.45 -7.24
N LEU A 66 -1.27 -10.53 -6.12
CA LEU A 66 0.18 -10.39 -6.04
C LEU A 66 0.82 -11.69 -5.51
N PRO A 67 0.86 -12.78 -6.29
CA PRO A 67 1.24 -14.11 -5.81
C PRO A 67 2.71 -14.23 -5.37
N SER A 68 3.58 -13.29 -5.76
CA SER A 68 4.98 -13.21 -5.35
C SER A 68 5.18 -12.44 -4.04
N LEU A 69 4.13 -11.84 -3.49
CA LEU A 69 4.18 -10.90 -2.38
C LEU A 69 4.16 -11.63 -1.03
N GLN A 70 5.22 -11.47 -0.24
CA GLN A 70 5.22 -11.83 1.17
C GLN A 70 4.89 -10.59 2.00
N THR A 71 3.84 -10.64 2.81
CA THR A 71 3.35 -9.49 3.58
C THR A 71 3.27 -9.77 5.07
N HIS A 72 3.49 -8.72 5.86
CA HIS A 72 3.17 -8.67 7.29
C HIS A 72 2.27 -7.47 7.54
N LEU A 73 1.11 -7.70 8.16
CA LEU A 73 0.16 -6.67 8.56
C LEU A 73 0.35 -6.41 10.05
N SER A 74 0.69 -5.19 10.42
CA SER A 74 0.88 -4.73 11.80
C SER A 74 -0.06 -3.57 12.12
#